data_AF-A0A962RDX8-F1
#
_entry.id   AF-A0A962RDX8-F1
#
_cell.length_a   1.000
_cell.length_b   1.000
_cell.length_c   1.000
_cell.angle_alpha   90.00
_cell.angle_beta   90.00
_cell.angle_gamma   90.00
#
_symmetry.space_group_name_H-M   'P 1'
#
loop_
_entity.id
_entity.type
_entity.pdbx_description
1 polymer ?
#
loop_
_entity_poly.entity_id
_entity_poly.type
_entity_poly.pdbx_seq_one_letter_code
_entity_poly.pdbx_strand_id
1 'polypeptide(L)'
;LIAVVLALVYRSVVLGVLSLVPNVLPAIAAFGLWSLLVGRMGVALTTVFPMVLGIVLDDTIHFMNGYLRARQTLGVDQREALQYTFRHVGPALVNTSIVLVCGFGVLSLSGFEPNQGMARLTALMIAWALLTDFLILPAVLGLAERLRGGAGARRARSVSAQ
;
A
#
# COMPACT_ATOMS: atom_id res chain seq x y z
N LEU A 1 9.68 -10.03 7.31
CA LEU A 1 10.18 -8.71 7.73
C LEU A 1 9.12 -7.61 7.59
N ILE A 2 8.57 -7.39 6.38
CA ILE A 2 7.55 -6.34 6.11
C ILE A 2 6.39 -6.34 7.12
N ALA A 3 5.72 -7.48 7.32
CA ALA A 3 4.61 -7.58 8.29
C ALA A 3 5.02 -7.22 9.72
N VAL A 4 6.25 -7.52 10.11
CA VAL A 4 6.81 -7.21 11.44
C VAL A 4 7.05 -5.71 11.57
N VAL A 5 7.61 -5.07 10.52
CA VAL A 5 7.82 -3.61 10.48
C VAL A 5 6.48 -2.87 10.55
N LEU A 6 5.49 -3.27 9.75
CA LEU A 6 4.15 -2.66 9.79
C LEU A 6 3.45 -2.90 11.13
N ALA A 7 3.57 -4.10 11.71
CA ALA A 7 3.03 -4.38 13.04
C ALA A 7 3.66 -3.49 14.13
N LEU A 8 4.96 -3.20 14.03
CA LEU A 8 5.69 -2.26 14.89
C LEU A 8 5.23 -0.82 14.69
N VAL A 9 5.17 -0.35 13.44
CA VAL A 9 4.74 1.02 13.08
C VAL A 9 3.32 1.29 13.57
N TYR A 10 2.40 0.35 13.34
CA TYR A 10 1.00 0.49 13.74
C TYR A 10 0.72 0.06 15.18
N ARG A 11 1.74 -0.41 15.91
CA ARG A 11 1.63 -1.00 17.26
C ARG A 11 0.50 -2.04 17.36
N SER A 12 0.24 -2.77 16.28
CA SER A 12 -0.90 -3.67 16.17
C SER A 12 -0.64 -4.75 15.12
N VAL A 13 -0.55 -6.01 15.58
CA VAL A 13 -0.32 -7.18 14.71
C VAL A 13 -1.47 -7.36 13.71
N VAL A 14 -2.72 -7.09 14.12
CA VAL A 14 -3.89 -7.19 13.23
C VAL A 14 -3.78 -6.19 12.08
N LEU A 15 -3.42 -4.93 12.36
CA LEU A 15 -3.23 -3.93 11.30
C LEU A 15 -2.05 -4.28 10.40
N GLY A 16 -0.94 -4.77 10.97
CA GLY A 16 0.24 -5.18 10.21
C GLY A 16 -0.01 -6.34 9.23
N VAL A 17 -0.89 -7.29 9.60
CA VAL A 17 -1.31 -8.38 8.69
C VAL A 17 -2.33 -7.87 7.67
N LEU A 18 -3.31 -7.06 8.10
CA LEU A 18 -4.35 -6.55 7.19
C LEU A 18 -3.76 -5.60 6.13
N SER A 19 -2.69 -4.88 6.46
CA SER A 19 -1.96 -4.02 5.52
C SER A 19 -1.15 -4.78 4.48
N LEU A 20 -0.98 -6.10 4.61
CA LEU A 20 -0.41 -6.91 3.52
C LEU A 20 -1.36 -6.99 2.33
N VAL A 21 -2.67 -6.88 2.55
CA VAL A 21 -3.68 -6.94 1.49
C VAL A 21 -3.46 -5.84 0.44
N PRO A 22 -3.45 -4.53 0.79
CA PRO A 22 -3.25 -3.47 -0.20
C PRO A 22 -1.84 -3.47 -0.81
N ASN A 23 -0.84 -4.09 -0.18
CA ASN A 23 0.54 -4.03 -0.65
C ASN A 23 0.95 -5.25 -1.50
N VAL A 24 0.61 -6.46 -1.05
CA VAL A 24 1.06 -7.71 -1.66
C VAL A 24 0.14 -8.15 -2.78
N LEU A 25 -1.19 -8.00 -2.65
CA LEU A 25 -2.12 -8.39 -3.72
C LEU A 25 -1.88 -7.62 -5.02
N PRO A 26 -1.75 -6.28 -5.01
CA PRO A 26 -1.46 -5.56 -6.25
C PRO A 26 -0.12 -5.89 -6.85
N ALA A 27 0.91 -6.10 -6.03
CA ALA A 27 2.23 -6.51 -6.50
C ALA A 27 2.17 -7.88 -7.20
N ILE A 28 1.47 -8.85 -6.61
CA ILE A 28 1.25 -10.17 -7.23
C ILE A 28 0.43 -10.03 -8.52
N ALA A 29 -0.64 -9.22 -8.51
CA ALA A 29 -1.49 -9.01 -9.68
C ALA A 29 -0.70 -8.38 -10.84
N ALA A 30 0.17 -7.40 -10.56
CA ALA A 30 1.00 -6.75 -11.57
C ALA A 30 2.09 -7.70 -12.12
N PHE A 31 2.71 -8.51 -11.26
CA PHE A 31 3.62 -9.58 -11.69
C PHE A 31 2.90 -10.63 -12.55
N GLY A 32 1.68 -11.01 -12.16
CA GLY A 32 0.84 -11.94 -12.93
C GLY A 32 0.47 -11.37 -14.30
N LEU A 33 0.07 -10.10 -14.35
CA LEU A 33 -0.23 -9.40 -15.59
C LEU A 33 1.00 -9.35 -16.50
N TRP A 34 2.17 -9.03 -15.96
CA TRP A 34 3.42 -9.05 -16.72
C TRP A 34 3.74 -10.45 -17.25
N SER A 35 3.59 -11.48 -16.41
CA SER A 35 3.83 -12.87 -16.80
C SER A 35 2.95 -13.28 -17.98
N LEU A 36 1.70 -12.81 -18.02
CA LEU A 36 0.77 -13.07 -19.11
C LEU A 36 1.11 -12.29 -20.39
N LEU A 37 1.54 -11.03 -20.26
CA LEU A 37 1.82 -10.16 -21.40
C LEU A 37 3.18 -10.43 -22.07
N VAL A 38 4.19 -10.80 -21.29
CA VAL A 38 5.59 -10.88 -21.75
C VAL A 38 6.18 -12.29 -21.67
N GLY A 39 5.66 -13.15 -20.78
CA GLY A 39 6.01 -14.58 -20.70
C GLY A 39 7.43 -14.93 -20.24
N ARG A 40 8.38 -13.98 -20.20
CA ARG A 40 9.78 -14.21 -19.82
C ARG A 40 10.07 -13.60 -18.44
N MET A 41 10.34 -14.46 -17.46
CA MET A 41 10.85 -14.09 -16.14
C MET A 41 12.34 -14.45 -16.08
N GLY A 42 13.21 -13.47 -16.32
CA GLY A 42 14.65 -13.60 -16.08
C GLY A 42 15.00 -13.39 -14.60
N VAL A 43 16.19 -13.83 -14.17
CA VAL A 43 16.67 -13.63 -12.79
C VAL A 43 16.63 -12.15 -12.39
N ALA A 44 16.97 -11.25 -13.32
CA ALA A 44 16.89 -9.81 -13.14
C ALA A 44 15.47 -9.32 -12.77
N LEU A 45 14.41 -9.92 -13.30
CA LEU A 45 13.04 -9.53 -12.99
C LEU A 45 12.60 -10.02 -11.60
N THR A 46 13.20 -11.08 -11.06
CA THR A 46 12.87 -11.56 -9.72
C THR A 46 13.32 -10.60 -8.62
N THR A 47 14.35 -9.78 -8.88
CA THR A 47 14.86 -8.77 -7.93
C THR A 47 13.95 -7.54 -7.86
N VAL A 48 13.09 -7.35 -8.86
CA VAL A 48 12.16 -6.21 -8.94
C VAL A 48 11.06 -6.30 -7.88
N PHE A 49 10.59 -7.51 -7.56
CA PHE A 49 9.52 -7.70 -6.57
C PHE A 49 9.84 -7.13 -5.17
N PRO A 50 10.95 -7.53 -4.51
CA PRO A 50 11.27 -6.97 -3.19
C PRO A 50 11.60 -5.47 -3.24
N MET A 51 12.15 -4.98 -4.36
CA MET A 51 12.45 -3.56 -4.55
C MET A 51 11.16 -2.72 -4.56
N VAL A 52 10.20 -3.10 -5.40
CA VAL A 52 8.96 -2.32 -5.56
C VAL A 52 8.01 -2.49 -4.39
N LEU A 53 7.99 -3.65 -3.74
CA LEU A 53 7.28 -3.78 -2.46
C LEU A 53 7.75 -2.73 -1.46
N GLY A 54 9.06 -2.47 -1.35
CA GLY A 54 9.58 -1.42 -0.45
C GLY A 54 9.06 -0.02 -0.78
N ILE A 55 8.97 0.31 -2.07
CA ILE A 55 8.46 1.61 -2.56
C ILE A 55 6.97 1.75 -2.24
N VAL A 56 6.15 0.78 -2.64
CA VAL A 56 4.69 0.81 -2.46
C VAL A 56 4.29 0.81 -0.99
N LEU A 57 5.05 0.11 -0.15
CA LEU A 57 4.84 0.10 1.30
C LEU A 57 4.97 1.50 1.92
N ASP A 58 5.85 2.35 1.40
CA ASP A 58 6.03 3.71 1.90
C ASP A 58 4.76 4.54 1.66
N ASP A 59 4.11 4.38 0.50
CA ASP A 59 2.85 5.08 0.18
C ASP A 59 1.73 4.71 1.17
N THR A 60 1.60 3.42 1.48
CA THR A 60 0.65 2.93 2.50
C THR A 60 0.97 3.51 3.89
N ILE A 61 2.24 3.56 4.30
CA ILE A 61 2.64 4.12 5.60
C ILE A 61 2.31 5.61 5.66
N HIS A 62 2.65 6.35 4.60
CA HIS A 62 2.41 7.78 4.52
C HIS A 62 0.90 8.11 4.57
N PHE A 63 0.08 7.36 3.82
CA PHE A 63 -1.36 7.49 3.87
C PHE A 63 -1.94 7.14 5.24
N MET A 64 -1.56 5.98 5.79
CA MET A 64 -2.06 5.50 7.09
C MET A 64 -1.72 6.46 8.22
N ASN A 65 -0.51 7.02 8.24
CA ASN A 65 -0.11 8.03 9.22
C ASN A 65 -0.94 9.30 9.08
N GLY A 66 -1.22 9.75 7.85
CA GLY A 66 -2.13 10.86 7.60
C GLY A 66 -3.54 10.59 8.12
N TYR A 67 -4.06 9.39 7.92
CA TYR A 67 -5.38 8.96 8.42
C TYR A 67 -5.44 8.91 9.95
N LEU A 68 -4.46 8.27 10.59
CA LEU A 68 -4.39 8.18 12.04
C LEU A 68 -4.24 9.56 12.69
N ARG A 69 -3.44 10.45 12.08
CA ARG A 69 -3.28 11.83 12.53
C ARG A 69 -4.59 12.62 12.41
N ALA A 70 -5.33 12.47 11.32
CA ALA A 70 -6.65 13.09 11.16
C ALA A 70 -7.63 12.62 12.24
N ARG A 71 -7.69 11.30 12.51
CA ARG A 71 -8.53 10.74 13.57
C ARG A 71 -8.15 11.24 14.96
N GLN A 72 -6.86 11.33 15.27
CA GLN A 72 -6.37 11.72 16.60
C GLN A 72 -6.45 13.23 16.85
N THR A 73 -6.12 14.06 15.86
CA THR A 73 -6.02 15.52 16.05
C THR A 73 -7.35 16.23 15.77
N LEU A 74 -8.13 15.77 14.79
CA LEU A 74 -9.40 16.41 14.42
C LEU A 74 -10.61 15.75 15.08
N GLY A 75 -10.48 14.52 15.60
CA GLY A 75 -11.59 13.79 16.24
C GLY A 75 -12.74 13.44 15.28
N VAL A 76 -12.52 13.55 13.97
CA VAL A 76 -13.54 13.37 12.93
C VAL A 76 -13.87 11.90 12.68
N ASP A 77 -15.05 11.64 12.11
CA ASP A 77 -15.47 10.30 11.75
C ASP A 77 -14.59 9.69 10.64
N GLN A 78 -14.63 8.37 10.48
CA GLN A 78 -13.81 7.63 9.53
C GLN A 78 -13.83 8.24 8.13
N ARG A 79 -15.03 8.51 7.61
CA ARG A 79 -15.22 9.00 6.24
C ARG A 79 -14.57 10.37 6.03
N GLU A 80 -14.66 11.23 7.03
CA GLU A 80 -14.10 12.57 7.01
C GLU A 80 -12.57 12.53 7.18
N ALA A 81 -12.04 11.67 8.05
CA ALA A 81 -10.60 11.41 8.13
C ALA A 81 -10.04 10.91 6.79
N LEU A 82 -10.74 9.99 6.12
CA LEU A 82 -10.33 9.47 4.82
C LEU A 82 -10.29 10.57 3.74
N GLN A 83 -11.33 11.40 3.67
CA GLN A 83 -11.40 12.53 2.74
C GLN A 83 -10.29 13.55 3.02
N TYR A 84 -10.02 13.83 4.30
CA TYR A 84 -8.93 14.70 4.70
C TYR A 84 -7.58 14.14 4.22
N THR A 85 -7.32 12.85 4.45
CA THR A 85 -6.08 12.19 4.02
C THR A 85 -5.93 12.18 2.50
N PHE A 86 -6.99 11.87 1.74
CA PHE A 86 -6.95 11.93 0.29
C PHE A 86 -6.61 13.34 -0.23
N ARG A 87 -7.16 14.39 0.39
CA ARG A 87 -6.88 15.78 -0.02
C ARG A 87 -5.47 16.25 0.31
N HIS A 88 -4.90 15.83 1.45
CA HIS A 88 -3.63 16.37 1.92
C HIS A 88 -2.43 15.46 1.59
N VAL A 89 -2.64 14.14 1.58
CA VAL A 89 -1.59 13.14 1.37
C VAL A 89 -1.64 12.57 -0.05
N GLY A 90 -2.84 12.41 -0.63
CA GLY A 90 -3.03 11.88 -1.98
C GLY A 90 -2.18 12.57 -3.06
N PRO A 91 -2.13 13.93 -3.14
CA PRO A 91 -1.29 14.62 -4.11
C PRO A 91 0.20 14.30 -3.98
N ALA A 92 0.70 14.09 -2.75
CA ALA A 92 2.09 13.74 -2.51
C ALA A 92 2.41 12.35 -3.10
N LEU A 93 1.54 11.37 -2.85
CA LEU A 93 1.67 10.00 -3.37
C LEU A 93 1.60 9.93 -4.90
N VAL A 94 0.70 10.70 -5.49
CA VAL A 94 0.60 10.79 -6.96
C VAL A 94 1.88 11.39 -7.53
N ASN A 95 2.42 12.45 -6.93
CA ASN A 95 3.62 13.11 -7.41
C ASN A 95 4.86 12.20 -7.31
N THR A 96 5.06 11.53 -6.17
CA THR A 96 6.17 10.57 -6.00
C THR A 96 6.06 9.41 -6.99
N SER A 97 4.86 8.87 -7.18
CA SER A 97 4.61 7.81 -8.16
C SER A 97 4.90 8.26 -9.60
N ILE A 98 4.48 9.47 -10.00
CA ILE A 98 4.78 10.02 -11.33
C ILE A 98 6.29 10.15 -11.52
N VAL A 99 7.00 10.72 -10.54
CA VAL A 99 8.46 10.87 -10.59
C VAL A 99 9.15 9.52 -10.77
N LEU A 100 8.71 8.50 -10.02
CA LEU A 100 9.26 7.16 -10.12
C LEU A 100 8.94 6.50 -11.48
N VAL A 101 7.69 6.56 -11.93
CA VAL A 101 7.29 6.02 -13.24
C VAL A 101 8.07 6.69 -14.37
N CYS A 102 8.28 8.00 -14.33
CA CYS A 102 9.11 8.71 -15.29
C CYS A 102 10.59 8.30 -15.18
N GLY A 103 11.14 8.17 -13.98
CA GLY A 103 12.53 7.75 -13.76
C GLY A 103 12.81 6.34 -14.28
N PHE A 104 11.93 5.38 -13.99
CA PHE A 104 11.98 4.04 -14.57
C PHE A 104 11.65 4.06 -16.08
N GLY A 105 10.81 4.98 -16.53
CA GLY A 105 10.56 5.23 -17.96
C GLY A 105 11.85 5.56 -18.72
N VAL A 106 12.71 6.41 -18.16
CA VAL A 106 14.04 6.70 -18.74
C VAL A 106 14.93 5.46 -18.73
N LEU A 107 14.97 4.70 -17.62
CA LEU A 107 15.74 3.46 -17.54
C LEU A 107 15.27 2.38 -18.53
N SER A 108 13.98 2.41 -18.90
CA SER A 108 13.39 1.49 -19.88
C SER A 108 13.97 1.64 -21.29
N LEU A 109 14.62 2.77 -21.59
CA LEU A 109 15.31 3.05 -22.84
C LEU A 109 16.75 2.51 -22.88
N SER A 110 17.22 1.86 -21.81
CA SER A 110 18.59 1.32 -21.73
C SER A 110 18.89 0.36 -22.88
N GLY A 111 20.11 0.34 -23.43
CA GLY A 111 20.50 -0.65 -24.44
C GLY A 111 20.66 -2.09 -23.91
N PHE A 112 20.59 -2.29 -22.60
CA PHE A 112 20.77 -3.60 -21.95
C PHE A 112 19.42 -4.21 -21.59
N GLU A 113 19.08 -5.35 -22.21
CA GLU A 113 17.76 -5.99 -22.11
C GLU A 113 17.28 -6.25 -20.66
N PRO A 114 18.13 -6.71 -19.72
CA PRO A 114 17.72 -6.84 -18.32
C PRO A 114 17.25 -5.52 -17.69
N ASN A 115 17.94 -4.41 -17.96
CA ASN A 115 17.56 -3.10 -17.42
C ASN A 115 16.24 -2.62 -18.02
N GLN A 116 16.03 -2.82 -19.33
CA GLN A 116 14.78 -2.45 -19.97
C GLN A 116 13.59 -3.20 -19.38
N GLY A 117 13.71 -4.52 -19.25
CA GLY A 117 12.65 -5.37 -18.70
C GLY A 117 12.33 -5.01 -17.26
N MET A 118 13.35 -4.87 -16.41
CA MET A 118 13.17 -4.47 -15.01
C MET A 118 12.49 -3.12 -14.90
N ALA A 119 12.93 -2.13 -15.68
CA ALA A 119 12.39 -0.79 -15.62
C ALA A 119 10.93 -0.72 -16.06
N ARG A 120 10.57 -1.42 -17.16
CA ARG A 120 9.17 -1.51 -17.63
C ARG A 120 8.27 -2.18 -16.59
N LEU A 121 8.72 -3.29 -16.02
CA LEU A 121 7.97 -4.00 -14.98
C LEU A 121 7.79 -3.12 -13.73
N THR A 122 8.85 -2.47 -13.27
CA THR A 122 8.77 -1.57 -12.10
C THR A 122 7.82 -0.41 -12.33
N ALA A 123 7.90 0.26 -13.50
CA ALA A 123 6.99 1.36 -13.83
C ALA A 123 5.52 0.91 -13.84
N LEU A 124 5.24 -0.26 -14.43
CA LEU A 124 3.91 -0.85 -14.43
C LEU A 124 3.42 -1.13 -13.00
N MET A 125 4.26 -1.72 -12.17
CA MET A 125 3.89 -2.06 -10.80
C MET A 125 3.62 -0.83 -9.93
N ILE A 126 4.43 0.22 -10.05
CA ILE A 126 4.22 1.47 -9.29
C ILE A 126 2.89 2.12 -9.70
N ALA A 127 2.63 2.23 -11.00
CA ALA A 127 1.38 2.78 -11.50
C ALA A 127 0.16 1.96 -11.05
N TRP A 128 0.28 0.63 -11.12
CA TRP A 128 -0.77 -0.29 -10.67
C TRP A 128 -1.01 -0.20 -9.17
N ALA A 129 0.07 -0.17 -8.38
CA ALA A 129 0.03 -0.09 -6.94
C ALA A 129 -0.67 1.17 -6.44
N LEU A 130 -0.33 2.35 -7.00
CA LEU A 130 -0.99 3.60 -6.64
C LEU A 130 -2.51 3.54 -6.89
N LEU A 131 -2.91 3.01 -8.05
CA LEU A 131 -4.32 2.86 -8.40
C LEU A 131 -5.04 1.94 -7.41
N THR A 132 -4.44 0.79 -7.10
CA THR A 132 -5.01 -0.16 -6.16
C THR A 132 -5.00 0.34 -4.73
N ASP A 133 -4.00 1.10 -4.30
CA ASP A 133 -3.95 1.68 -2.95
C ASP A 133 -5.12 2.65 -2.76
N PHE A 134 -5.38 3.51 -3.74
CA PHE A 134 -6.52 4.43 -3.65
C PHE A 134 -7.87 3.71 -3.64
N LEU A 135 -7.96 2.49 -4.18
CA LEU A 135 -9.18 1.66 -4.19
C LEU A 135 -9.34 0.77 -2.95
N ILE A 136 -8.27 0.07 -2.56
CA ILE A 136 -8.28 -1.00 -1.56
C ILE A 136 -8.07 -0.45 -0.15
N LEU A 137 -7.21 0.57 0.01
CA LEU A 137 -6.89 1.15 1.31
C LEU A 137 -8.12 1.70 2.06
N PRO A 138 -9.10 2.38 1.41
CA PRO A 138 -10.37 2.75 2.03
C PRO A 138 -11.14 1.55 2.62
N ALA A 139 -11.21 0.47 1.84
CA ALA A 139 -11.97 -0.73 2.20
C ALA A 139 -11.31 -1.46 3.38
N VAL A 140 -9.98 -1.57 3.36
CA VAL A 140 -9.19 -2.19 4.43
C VAL A 140 -9.31 -1.40 5.72
N LEU A 141 -9.27 -0.07 5.66
CA LEU A 141 -9.48 0.80 6.81
C LEU A 141 -10.88 0.63 7.42
N GLY A 142 -11.93 0.57 6.59
CA GLY A 142 -13.29 0.28 7.05
C GLY A 142 -13.45 -1.09 7.69
N LEU A 143 -12.78 -2.10 7.15
CA LEU A 143 -12.78 -3.43 7.76
C LEU A 143 -12.05 -3.44 9.10
N ALA A 144 -10.87 -2.81 9.18
CA ALA A 144 -10.08 -2.71 10.40
C ALA A 144 -10.88 -2.03 11.54
N GLU A 145 -11.66 -1.01 11.21
CA GLU A 145 -12.49 -0.30 12.17
C GLU A 145 -13.66 -1.15 12.68
N ARG A 146 -14.34 -1.89 11.79
CA ARG A 146 -15.39 -2.85 12.20
C ARG A 146 -14.84 -3.92 13.16
N LEU A 147 -13.63 -4.42 12.90
CA LEU A 147 -12.96 -5.40 13.77
C LEU A 147 -12.60 -4.81 15.14
N ARG A 148 -12.19 -3.54 15.20
CA ARG A 148 -11.88 -2.84 16.46
C ARG A 148 -13.14 -2.43 17.24
N GLY A 149 -14.18 -1.95 16.56
CA GLY A 149 -15.47 -1.61 17.16
C GLY A 149 -16.18 -2.82 17.78
N GLY A 150 -16.08 -3.99 17.15
CA GLY A 150 -16.57 -5.25 17.71
C GLY A 150 -15.82 -5.70 18.98
N ALA A 151 -14.52 -5.41 19.09
CA ALA A 151 -13.73 -5.73 20.28
C ALA A 151 -14.07 -4.81 21.48
N GLY A 152 -14.35 -3.52 21.23
CA GLY A 152 -14.80 -2.58 22.26
C GLY A 152 -16.18 -2.93 22.82
N ALA A 153 -17.13 -3.30 21.96
CA ALA A 153 -18.48 -3.69 22.36
C ALA A 153 -18.53 -4.98 23.19
N ARG A 154 -17.62 -5.93 22.94
CA ARG A 154 -17.50 -7.15 23.77
C ARG A 154 -16.92 -6.88 25.16
N ARG A 155 -15.99 -5.92 25.28
CA ARG A 155 -15.36 -5.55 26.56
C ARG A 155 -16.28 -4.71 27.45
N ALA A 156 -17.16 -3.89 26.85
CA ALA A 156 -18.18 -3.16 27.60
C ALA A 156 -19.26 -4.08 28.19
N ARG A 157 -19.67 -5.14 27.47
CA ARG A 157 -20.66 -6.12 27.96
C ARG A 157 -20.15 -7.03 29.08
N SER A 158 -18.83 -7.27 29.17
CA SER A 158 -18.26 -8.03 30.28
C SER A 158 -18.15 -7.23 31.59
N VAL A 159 -18.12 -5.90 31.51
CA VAL A 159 -18.06 -5.01 32.68
C VAL A 159 -19.47 -4.68 33.21
N SER A 160 -20.48 -4.62 32.34
CA SER A 160 -21.87 -4.41 32.76
C SER A 160 -22.57 -5.67 33.30
N ALA A 161 -21.88 -6.81 33.28
CA ALA A 161 -22.39 -8.10 33.77
C ALA A 161 -21.75 -8.51 35.12
N GLN A 162 -20.95 -7.61 35.72
CA GLN A 162 -20.43 -7.71 37.08
C GLN A 162 -21.07 -6.61 37.94
#